data_AF-A0A7C1B9H8-F1
#
_entry.id   AF-A0A7C1B9H8-F1
#
_cell.length_a   1.000
_cell.length_b   1.000
_cell.length_c   1.000
_cell.angle_alpha   90.00
_cell.angle_beta   90.00
_cell.angle_gamma   90.00
#
_symmetry.space_group_name_H-M   'P 1'
#
loop_
_entity.id
_entity.type
_entity.pdbx_description
1 polymer ?
#
loop_
_entity_poly.entity_id
_entity_poly.type
_entity_poly.pdbx_seq_one_letter_code
_entity_poly.pdbx_strand_id
1 'polypeptide(L)'
;MTWTLEEIIQDLHALEARIRAYERKYGITSQDFYDLYQQGLLDDEGFELSTEFTRWASAYTMKLEREAAFEAASRTFVERLRQRSPDRPLRLTPNPELVRA
;
A
#
# COMPACT_ATOMS: atom_id res chain seq x y z
N MET A 1 1.36 8.57 16.71
CA MET A 1 0.02 8.94 16.23
C MET A 1 -0.54 7.72 15.52
N THR A 2 -1.71 7.22 15.90
CA THR A 2 -2.30 6.01 15.31
C THR A 2 -3.15 6.42 14.10
N TRP A 3 -2.91 5.82 12.94
CA TRP A 3 -3.67 6.10 11.72
C TRP A 3 -5.04 5.43 11.76
N THR A 4 -6.06 6.11 11.27
CA THR A 4 -7.40 5.53 11.06
C THR A 4 -7.42 4.66 9.80
N LEU A 5 -8.41 3.78 9.69
CA LEU A 5 -8.56 2.92 8.51
C LEU A 5 -8.82 3.74 7.24
N GLU A 6 -9.60 4.83 7.33
CA GLU A 6 -9.84 5.74 6.22
C GLU A 6 -8.54 6.41 5.75
N GLU A 7 -7.74 6.95 6.69
CA GLU A 7 -6.44 7.57 6.36
C GLU A 7 -5.49 6.57 5.70
N ILE A 8 -5.47 5.31 6.16
CA ILE A 8 -4.66 4.25 5.54
C ILE A 8 -5.11 4.00 4.10
N ILE A 9 -6.41 3.88 3.84
CA ILE A 9 -6.96 3.62 2.50
C ILE A 9 -6.68 4.80 1.56
N GLN A 10 -6.89 6.03 2.01
CA GLN A 10 -6.64 7.24 1.22
C GLN A 10 -5.15 7.39 0.88
N ASP A 11 -4.26 7.20 1.87
CA ASP A 11 -2.81 7.25 1.66
C ASP A 11 -2.34 6.15 0.72
N LEU A 12 -2.90 4.94 0.86
CA LEU A 12 -2.62 3.83 -0.07
C LEU A 12 -2.98 4.19 -1.51
N HIS A 13 -4.16 4.77 -1.76
CA HIS A 13 -4.55 5.21 -3.10
C HIS A 13 -3.67 6.32 -3.67
N ALA A 14 -3.23 7.26 -2.83
CA ALA A 14 -2.31 8.31 -3.23
C ALA A 14 -0.92 7.75 -3.59
N LEU A 15 -0.40 6.83 -2.79
CA LEU A 15 0.87 6.14 -3.03
C LEU A 15 0.82 5.33 -4.33
N GLU A 16 -0.25 4.56 -4.54
CA GLU A 16 -0.45 3.82 -5.79
C GLU A 16 -0.50 4.73 -7.01
N ALA A 17 -1.19 5.88 -6.93
CA ALA A 17 -1.26 6.82 -8.04
C ALA A 17 0.12 7.37 -8.41
N ARG A 18 0.94 7.69 -7.40
CA ARG A 18 2.34 8.10 -7.57
C ARG A 18 3.17 6.99 -8.18
N ILE A 19 3.08 5.78 -7.66
CA ILE A 19 3.85 4.62 -8.13
C ILE A 19 3.53 4.29 -9.59
N ARG A 20 2.24 4.30 -9.97
CA ARG A 20 1.79 4.08 -11.35
C ARG A 20 2.37 5.08 -12.35
N ALA A 21 2.74 6.29 -11.92
CA ALA A 21 3.41 7.26 -12.80
C ALA A 21 4.81 6.77 -13.20
N TYR A 22 5.54 6.14 -12.28
CA TYR A 22 6.87 5.59 -12.55
C TYR A 22 6.80 4.30 -13.38
N GLU A 23 5.83 3.43 -13.11
CA GLU A 23 5.60 2.23 -13.94
C GLU A 23 5.30 2.59 -15.39
N ARG A 24 4.48 3.64 -15.61
CA ARG A 24 4.24 4.17 -16.96
C ARG A 24 5.47 4.82 -17.58
N LYS A 25 6.32 5.47 -16.77
CA LYS A 25 7.54 6.14 -17.25
C LYS A 25 8.61 5.14 -17.70
N TYR A 26 8.82 4.06 -16.94
CA TYR A 26 9.92 3.12 -17.19
C TYR A 26 9.50 1.78 -17.79
N GLY A 27 8.20 1.47 -17.80
CA GLY A 27 7.69 0.24 -18.43
C GLY A 27 8.00 -1.05 -17.68
N ILE A 28 8.37 -0.97 -16.39
CA ILE A 28 8.63 -2.11 -15.51
C ILE A 28 7.72 -2.06 -14.29
N THR A 29 7.51 -3.21 -13.64
CA THR A 29 6.75 -3.25 -12.39
C THR A 29 7.53 -2.58 -11.27
N SER A 30 6.81 -2.04 -10.29
CA SER A 30 7.46 -1.47 -9.11
C SER A 30 8.22 -2.50 -8.28
N GLN A 31 7.83 -3.78 -8.35
CA GLN A 31 8.58 -4.86 -7.70
C GLN A 31 9.95 -5.03 -8.37
N ASP A 32 9.99 -5.18 -9.70
CA ASP A 32 11.26 -5.31 -10.44
C ASP A 32 12.14 -4.08 -10.27
N PHE A 33 11.54 -2.87 -10.31
CA PHE A 33 12.26 -1.63 -10.07
C PHE A 33 12.88 -1.60 -8.66
N TYR A 34 12.17 -2.13 -7.66
CA TYR A 34 12.67 -2.18 -6.28
C TYR A 34 13.83 -3.14 -6.15
N ASP A 35 13.70 -4.31 -6.77
CA ASP A 35 14.74 -5.33 -6.73
C ASP A 35 16.02 -4.82 -7.40
N LEU A 36 15.92 -4.13 -8.53
CA LEU A 36 17.07 -3.47 -9.18
C LEU A 36 17.68 -2.37 -8.30
N TYR A 37 16.85 -1.53 -7.67
CA TYR A 37 17.28 -0.48 -6.75
C TYR A 37 18.03 -1.05 -5.54
N GLN A 38 17.50 -2.07 -4.90
CA GLN A 38 18.12 -2.73 -3.74
C GLN A 38 19.44 -3.43 -4.08
N GLN A 39 19.57 -3.93 -5.31
CA GLN A 39 20.80 -4.56 -5.80
C GLN A 39 21.86 -3.55 -6.25
N GLY A 40 21.54 -2.26 -6.33
CA GLY A 40 22.45 -1.24 -6.86
C GLY A 40 22.71 -1.39 -8.36
N LEU A 41 21.75 -1.95 -9.10
CA LEU A 41 21.85 -2.20 -10.55
C LEU A 41 21.30 -1.06 -11.41
N LEU A 42 20.73 -0.04 -10.77
CA LEU A 42 20.25 1.15 -11.46
C LEU A 42 21.40 2.12 -11.67
N ASP A 43 21.53 2.62 -12.89
CA ASP A 43 22.34 3.79 -13.18
C ASP A 43 21.64 5.03 -12.62
N ASP A 44 22.02 5.42 -11.41
CA ASP A 44 21.50 6.58 -10.70
C ASP A 44 22.47 7.78 -10.74
N GLU A 45 23.37 7.80 -11.74
CA GLU A 45 24.34 8.87 -11.90
C GLU A 45 23.66 10.23 -12.08
N GLY A 46 24.05 11.18 -11.24
CA GLY A 46 23.51 12.53 -11.23
C GLY A 46 22.38 12.74 -10.20
N PHE A 47 22.28 13.99 -9.74
CA PHE A 47 21.39 14.37 -8.65
C PHE A 47 19.90 14.14 -8.98
N GLU A 48 19.50 14.30 -10.24
CA GLU A 48 18.11 14.18 -10.66
C GLU A 48 17.61 12.72 -10.61
N LEU A 49 18.37 11.78 -11.19
CA LEU A 49 18.01 10.35 -11.21
C LEU A 49 18.07 9.73 -9.81
N SER A 50 19.14 9.98 -9.06
CA SER A 50 19.25 9.52 -7.66
C SER A 50 18.10 10.03 -6.78
N THR A 51 17.72 11.30 -6.92
CA THR A 51 16.56 11.87 -6.21
C THR A 51 15.25 11.22 -6.65
N GLU A 52 15.09 11.01 -7.95
CA GLU A 52 13.89 10.39 -8.52
C GLU A 52 13.71 8.95 -8.02
N PHE A 53 14.75 8.13 -8.07
CA PHE A 53 14.72 6.74 -7.61
C PHE A 53 14.51 6.66 -6.10
N THR A 54 15.16 7.52 -5.31
CA THR A 54 14.94 7.60 -3.86
C THR A 54 13.49 7.95 -3.53
N ARG A 55 12.90 8.91 -4.25
CA ARG A 55 11.49 9.29 -4.09
C ARG A 55 10.58 8.13 -4.44
N TRP A 56 10.81 7.47 -5.55
CA TRP A 56 10.02 6.31 -5.95
C TRP A 56 10.13 5.17 -4.92
N ALA A 57 11.35 4.80 -4.50
CA ALA A 57 11.60 3.72 -3.55
C ALA A 57 10.94 4.00 -2.19
N SER A 58 10.99 5.25 -1.74
CA SER A 58 10.30 5.68 -0.51
C SER A 58 8.78 5.51 -0.63
N ALA A 59 8.18 5.90 -1.77
CA ALA A 59 6.75 5.70 -1.99
C ALA A 59 6.38 4.21 -2.08
N TYR A 60 7.20 3.39 -2.73
CA TYR A 60 6.98 1.94 -2.82
C TYR A 60 7.03 1.27 -1.44
N THR A 61 8.05 1.56 -0.63
CA THR A 61 8.14 1.04 0.74
C THR A 61 6.96 1.49 1.59
N MET A 62 6.57 2.77 1.52
CA MET A 62 5.40 3.26 2.23
C MET A 62 4.12 2.53 1.79
N LYS A 63 3.94 2.27 0.49
CA LYS A 63 2.80 1.49 -0.02
C LYS A 63 2.76 0.12 0.65
N LEU A 64 3.87 -0.61 0.68
CA LEU A 64 3.94 -1.94 1.29
C LEU A 64 3.55 -1.90 2.78
N GLU A 65 3.98 -0.88 3.51
CA GLU A 65 3.58 -0.68 4.91
C GLU A 65 2.07 -0.41 5.05
N ARG A 66 1.47 0.41 4.18
CA ARG A 66 0.03 0.72 4.23
C ARG A 66 -0.82 -0.46 3.81
N GLU A 67 -0.37 -1.24 2.82
CA GLU A 67 -0.99 -2.50 2.42
C GLU A 67 -1.00 -3.49 3.59
N ALA A 68 0.14 -3.66 4.27
CA ALA A 68 0.23 -4.53 5.44
C ALA A 68 -0.69 -4.08 6.58
N ALA A 69 -0.77 -2.77 6.84
CA ALA A 69 -1.65 -2.20 7.85
C ALA A 69 -3.14 -2.39 7.49
N PHE A 70 -3.50 -2.13 6.23
CA PHE A 70 -4.86 -2.31 5.73
C PHE A 70 -5.29 -3.77 5.81
N GLU A 71 -4.42 -4.68 5.38
CA GLU A 71 -4.64 -6.12 5.41
C GLU A 71 -4.79 -6.63 6.86
N ALA A 72 -4.02 -6.12 7.82
CA ALA A 72 -4.20 -6.43 9.23
C ALA A 72 -5.57 -5.97 9.78
N ALA A 73 -6.00 -4.76 9.42
CA ALA A 73 -7.32 -4.24 9.80
C ALA A 73 -8.45 -5.06 9.15
N SER A 74 -8.28 -5.44 7.88
CA SER A 74 -9.20 -6.32 7.14
C SER A 74 -9.36 -7.67 7.84
N ARG A 75 -8.26 -8.35 8.17
CA ARG A 75 -8.29 -9.62 8.92
C ARG A 75 -9.06 -9.49 10.25
N THR A 76 -8.78 -8.45 11.02
CA THR A 76 -9.48 -8.17 12.28
C THR A 76 -10.99 -7.98 12.06
N PHE A 77 -11.39 -7.30 10.98
CA PHE A 77 -12.80 -7.14 10.64
C PHE A 77 -13.46 -8.46 10.23
N VAL A 78 -12.80 -9.25 9.38
CA VAL A 78 -13.27 -10.57 8.94
C VAL A 78 -13.42 -11.53 10.12
N GLU A 79 -12.48 -11.55 11.06
CA GLU A 79 -12.56 -12.35 12.28
C GLU A 79 -13.77 -11.97 13.14
N ARG A 80 -14.02 -10.66 13.32
CA ARG A 80 -15.22 -10.18 14.03
C ARG A 80 -16.52 -10.63 13.33
N LEU A 81 -16.55 -10.64 12.01
CA LEU A 81 -17.71 -11.15 11.25
C LEU A 81 -17.90 -12.66 11.47
N ARG A 82 -16.81 -13.43 11.45
CA ARG A 82 -16.84 -14.89 11.70
C ARG A 82 -17.36 -15.23 13.09
N GLN A 83 -16.89 -14.52 14.11
CA GLN A 83 -17.32 -14.75 15.50
C GLN A 83 -18.82 -14.47 15.72
N ARG A 84 -19.43 -13.59 14.93
CA ARG A 84 -20.87 -13.26 15.03
C ARG A 84 -21.78 -14.25 14.34
N SER A 85 -21.24 -15.16 13.52
CA SER A 85 -22.01 -16.14 12.75
C SER A 85 -21.27 -17.47 12.68
N PRO A 86 -21.05 -18.14 13.84
CA PRO A 86 -20.55 -19.51 13.82
C PRO A 86 -21.58 -20.38 13.08
N ASP A 87 -21.08 -21.22 12.17
CA ASP A 87 -21.87 -22.21 11.42
C ASP A 87 -22.98 -21.65 10.51
N ARG A 88 -22.86 -20.39 10.10
CA ARG A 88 -23.74 -19.77 9.09
C ARG A 88 -22.92 -19.03 8.03
N PRO A 89 -23.46 -18.86 6.81
CA PRO A 89 -22.83 -18.01 5.80
C PRO A 89 -22.56 -16.60 6.35
N LEU A 90 -21.36 -16.08 6.10
CA LEU A 90 -20.95 -14.75 6.56
C LEU A 90 -21.75 -13.67 5.82
N ARG A 91 -22.44 -12.82 6.58
CA ARG A 91 -23.05 -11.60 6.05
C ARG A 91 -22.06 -10.45 6.15
N LEU A 92 -21.54 -10.00 5.02
CA LEU A 92 -20.71 -8.80 4.95
C LEU A 92 -21.59 -7.56 5.22
N THR A 93 -21.23 -6.79 6.24
CA THR A 93 -21.86 -5.50 6.55
C THR A 93 -20.84 -4.39 6.33
N PRO A 94 -21.27 -3.14 6.07
CA PRO A 94 -20.35 -2.01 6.03
C PRO A 94 -19.47 -1.96 7.29
N ASN A 95 -18.17 -1.68 7.12
CA ASN A 95 -17.27 -1.55 8.25
C ASN A 95 -17.64 -0.26 9.02
N PRO A 96 -18.07 -0.35 10.30
CA PRO A 96 -18.49 0.82 11.06
C PRO A 96 -17.37 1.85 11.27
N GLU A 97 -16.10 1.46 11.15
CA GLU A 97 -14.96 2.37 11.22
C GLU A 97 -14.88 3.31 10.00
N LEU A 98 -15.41 2.91 8.84
CA LEU A 98 -15.43 3.70 7.62
C LEU A 98 -16.72 4.52 7.44
N VAL A 99 -17.81 4.12 8.10
CA VAL A 99 -19.10 4.85 8.04
C VAL A 99 -19.08 6.11 8.93
N ARG A 100 -18.15 6.17 9.88
CA ARG A 100 -18.04 7.27 10.86
C ARG A 100 -16.99 8.33 10.50
N ALA A 101 -16.24 8.12 9.43
CA ALA A 101 -15.20 9.01 8.95
C ALA A 101 -15.78 10.11 8.04
#